data_AF-A0A4W3JSQ0-F1
#
_entry.id   AF-A0A4W3JSQ0-F1
#
_cell.length_a   1.000
_cell.length_b   1.000
_cell.length_c   1.000
_cell.angle_alpha   90.00
_cell.angle_beta   90.00
_cell.angle_gamma   90.00
#
_symmetry.space_group_name_H-M   'P 1'
#
loop_
_entity.id
_entity.type
_entity.pdbx_description
1 polymer ?
#
loop_
_entity_poly.entity_id
_entity_poly.type
_entity_poly.pdbx_seq_one_letter_code
_entity_poly.pdbx_strand_id
1 'polypeptide(L)'
;MAPFVDLNVLNTTEKKRLQSIIETAARLGYSTIAINHVADLQQKRREIDKPISVKELFTSLPIVQGTSKPIKIVTRLTVIVSEAAHCNDLRTTSKHARLYDIMAVLPKTEKLFHIASMTLDIDLICIHVTEKQPYHFKRPSINAAIDRGIYFELAYSPAIKDSTMRRYTISNALSLMQICKGKVSPMELRGPYDLANLGLLLGLSEGDAKAAVSTNCRAALLHGETRKTALGVIYTMQKAQTNEDQEEGRPLCKRAKTQDD
;
A
#
# COMPACT_ATOMS: atom_id res chain seq x y z
N MET A 1 -5.17 -9.40 -17.34
CA MET A 1 -3.93 -8.85 -16.72
C MET A 1 -4.24 -8.41 -15.31
N ALA A 2 -3.35 -8.70 -14.35
CA ALA A 2 -3.47 -8.14 -13.00
C ALA A 2 -3.24 -6.62 -13.07
N PRO A 3 -4.00 -5.82 -12.31
CA PRO A 3 -3.88 -4.37 -12.37
C PRO A 3 -2.60 -3.88 -11.67
N PHE A 4 -2.10 -2.72 -12.06
CA PHE A 4 -0.96 -2.08 -11.40
C PHE A 4 -1.41 -1.30 -10.17
N VAL A 5 -0.64 -1.42 -9.09
CA VAL A 5 -0.98 -0.87 -7.78
C VAL A 5 0.23 -0.11 -7.23
N ASP A 6 0.00 1.11 -6.76
CA ASP A 6 0.99 1.85 -5.97
C ASP A 6 0.54 1.85 -4.50
N LEU A 7 1.42 1.37 -3.62
CA LEU A 7 1.13 1.26 -2.18
C LEU A 7 1.72 2.39 -1.35
N ASN A 8 2.38 3.40 -1.95
CA ASN A 8 3.14 4.38 -1.17
C ASN A 8 3.08 5.81 -1.72
N VAL A 9 1.88 6.38 -1.78
CA VAL A 9 1.71 7.82 -1.99
C VAL A 9 1.75 8.54 -0.65
N LEU A 10 2.79 9.32 -0.41
CA LEU A 10 2.95 10.05 0.86
C LEU A 10 1.83 11.07 1.07
N ASN A 11 1.23 11.03 2.24
CA ASN A 11 0.27 12.05 2.64
C ASN A 11 0.97 13.42 2.75
N THR A 12 0.45 14.41 2.01
CA THR A 12 0.96 15.78 1.99
C THR A 12 -0.09 16.71 2.61
N THR A 13 0.34 17.69 3.40
CA THR A 13 -0.54 18.68 4.06
C THR A 13 -1.35 19.50 3.05
N GLU A 14 -0.80 19.73 1.86
CA GLU A 14 -1.47 20.42 0.75
C GLU A 14 -2.37 19.47 -0.06
N LYS A 15 -3.70 19.62 0.09
CA LYS A 15 -4.70 18.82 -0.64
C LYS A 15 -4.55 18.88 -2.16
N LYS A 16 -4.29 20.06 -2.73
CA LYS A 16 -4.13 20.25 -4.19
C LYS A 16 -2.95 19.47 -4.76
N ARG A 17 -1.84 19.42 -4.01
CA ARG A 17 -0.65 18.67 -4.41
C ARG A 17 -0.91 17.17 -4.38
N LEU A 18 -1.60 16.69 -3.33
CA LEU A 18 -2.00 15.29 -3.23
C LEU A 18 -2.96 14.89 -4.36
N GLN A 19 -3.93 15.74 -4.71
CA GLN A 19 -4.82 15.52 -5.85
C GLN A 19 -4.05 15.39 -7.17
N SER A 20 -3.11 16.30 -7.42
CA SER A 20 -2.28 16.28 -8.64
C SER A 20 -1.43 15.00 -8.76
N ILE A 21 -0.91 14.49 -7.63
CA ILE A 21 -0.16 13.22 -7.61
C ILE A 21 -1.08 12.05 -7.98
N ILE A 22 -2.30 12.02 -7.42
CA ILE A 22 -3.28 10.94 -7.69
C ILE A 22 -3.76 10.99 -9.15
N GLU A 23 -4.01 12.17 -9.71
CA GLU A 23 -4.33 12.33 -11.14
C GLU A 23 -3.16 11.87 -12.03
N THR A 24 -1.93 12.17 -11.65
CA THR A 24 -0.75 11.72 -12.37
C THR A 24 -0.61 10.20 -12.33
N ALA A 25 -0.88 9.59 -11.18
CA ALA A 25 -0.90 8.15 -11.04
C ALA A 25 -2.01 7.48 -11.88
N ALA A 26 -3.20 8.08 -11.94
CA ALA A 26 -4.26 7.63 -12.84
C ALA A 26 -3.84 7.69 -14.32
N ARG A 27 -3.15 8.76 -14.74
CA ARG A 27 -2.57 8.89 -16.09
C ARG A 27 -1.48 7.85 -16.39
N LEU A 28 -0.68 7.48 -15.39
CA LEU A 28 0.33 6.42 -15.53
C LEU A 28 -0.27 5.00 -15.62
N GLY A 29 -1.56 4.84 -15.36
CA GLY A 29 -2.27 3.56 -15.47
C GLY A 29 -2.36 2.76 -14.16
N TYR A 30 -2.16 3.41 -13.00
CA TYR A 30 -2.39 2.76 -11.70
C TYR A 30 -3.88 2.62 -11.41
N SER A 31 -4.34 1.41 -11.09
CA SER A 31 -5.75 1.17 -10.76
C SER A 31 -6.08 1.49 -9.30
N THR A 32 -5.09 1.31 -8.43
CA THR A 32 -5.25 1.36 -6.98
C THR A 32 -4.05 2.08 -6.38
N ILE A 33 -4.34 3.02 -5.47
CA ILE A 33 -3.33 3.81 -4.76
C ILE A 33 -3.56 3.72 -3.27
N ALA A 34 -2.49 3.54 -2.50
CA ALA A 34 -2.53 3.70 -1.05
C ALA A 34 -1.92 5.04 -0.60
N ILE A 35 -2.70 5.82 0.16
CA ILE A 35 -2.22 7.04 0.82
C ILE A 35 -1.53 6.63 2.13
N ASN A 36 -0.23 6.87 2.20
CA ASN A 36 0.62 6.49 3.32
C ASN A 36 0.72 7.61 4.36
N HIS A 37 0.33 7.29 5.59
CA HIS A 37 0.55 8.09 6.79
C HIS A 37 1.76 7.54 7.54
N VAL A 38 2.79 8.36 7.72
CA VAL A 38 3.99 7.96 8.46
C VAL A 38 3.86 8.44 9.91
N ALA A 39 3.77 7.50 10.84
CA ALA A 39 3.75 7.75 12.27
C ALA A 39 5.11 7.41 12.88
N ASP A 40 5.81 8.42 13.40
CA ASP A 40 7.03 8.24 14.17
C ASP A 40 6.71 8.27 15.68
N LEU A 41 6.72 7.10 16.30
CA LEU A 41 6.40 6.92 17.71
C LEU A 41 7.55 7.32 18.65
N GLN A 42 8.72 7.72 18.12
CA GLN A 42 9.81 8.25 18.97
C GLN A 42 9.46 9.61 19.61
N GLN A 43 8.58 10.38 18.97
CA GLN A 43 8.10 11.64 19.53
C GLN A 43 6.90 11.34 20.43
N LYS A 44 7.10 11.43 21.76
CA LYS A 44 6.13 11.14 22.85
C LYS A 44 4.74 11.81 22.76
N ARG A 45 4.40 12.51 21.67
CA ARG A 45 3.14 13.24 21.45
C ARG A 45 2.73 13.29 19.96
N ARG A 46 2.73 12.17 19.25
CA ARG A 46 1.95 12.08 18.01
C ARG A 46 0.91 10.99 18.16
N GLU A 47 -0.32 11.43 18.40
CA GLU A 47 -1.48 10.57 18.21
C GLU A 47 -1.50 10.14 16.75
N ILE A 48 -1.79 8.87 16.48
CA ILE A 48 -1.99 8.40 15.12
C ILE A 48 -3.28 9.05 14.64
N ASP A 49 -3.14 10.07 13.79
CA ASP A 49 -4.25 10.81 13.20
C ASP A 49 -5.21 9.84 12.49
N LYS A 50 -6.47 10.25 12.42
CA LYS A 50 -7.46 9.51 11.64
C LYS A 50 -7.07 9.56 10.15
N PRO A 51 -7.28 8.46 9.40
CA PRO A 51 -7.03 8.45 7.97
C PRO A 51 -7.88 9.54 7.29
N ILE A 52 -7.34 10.15 6.23
CA ILE A 52 -8.09 11.13 5.46
C ILE A 52 -9.28 10.45 4.79
N SER A 53 -10.47 11.00 4.98
CA SER A 53 -11.67 10.56 4.28
C SER A 53 -11.51 10.79 2.77
N VAL A 54 -11.55 9.72 1.97
CA VAL A 54 -11.46 9.80 0.50
C VAL A 54 -12.52 10.75 -0.08
N LYS A 55 -13.70 10.81 0.54
CA LYS A 55 -14.81 11.71 0.15
C LYS A 55 -14.49 13.19 0.33
N GLU A 56 -13.56 13.54 1.22
CA GLU A 56 -13.11 14.93 1.42
C GLU A 56 -12.00 15.34 0.44
N LEU A 57 -11.35 14.37 -0.21
CA LEU A 57 -10.26 14.60 -1.15
C LEU A 57 -10.77 14.80 -2.57
N PHE A 58 -11.82 14.09 -2.98
CA PHE A 58 -12.36 14.16 -4.33
C PHE A 58 -13.88 14.11 -4.33
N THR A 59 -14.49 15.04 -5.06
CA THR A 59 -15.93 15.00 -5.40
C THR A 59 -16.22 13.93 -6.44
N SER A 60 -15.33 13.79 -7.43
CA SER A 60 -15.31 12.72 -8.42
C SER A 60 -13.90 12.16 -8.56
N LEU A 61 -13.78 10.83 -8.58
CA LEU A 61 -12.47 10.16 -8.67
C LEU A 61 -11.95 10.19 -10.11
N PRO A 62 -10.64 10.39 -10.32
CA PRO A 62 -10.06 10.38 -11.65
C PRO A 62 -10.18 8.99 -12.28
N ILE A 63 -10.43 8.97 -13.60
CA ILE A 63 -10.51 7.76 -14.40
C ILE A 63 -9.09 7.36 -14.81
N VAL A 64 -8.79 6.07 -14.66
CA VAL A 64 -7.46 5.53 -14.94
C VAL A 64 -7.25 5.43 -16.45
N GLN A 65 -6.07 5.83 -16.93
CA GLN A 65 -5.73 5.71 -18.34
C GLN A 65 -5.60 4.23 -18.72
N GLY A 66 -6.32 3.81 -19.77
CA GLY A 66 -6.36 2.41 -20.23
C GLY A 66 -7.45 1.56 -19.59
N THR A 67 -8.05 2.00 -18.47
CA THR A 67 -9.24 1.34 -17.89
C THR A 67 -10.30 2.40 -17.60
N SER A 68 -11.47 2.34 -18.22
CA SER A 68 -12.58 3.29 -17.99
C SER A 68 -13.23 3.17 -16.60
N LYS A 69 -12.45 2.81 -15.58
CA LYS A 69 -12.83 2.65 -14.18
C LYS A 69 -12.18 3.76 -13.34
N PRO A 70 -12.87 4.24 -12.28
CA PRO A 70 -12.28 5.18 -11.34
C PRO A 70 -11.17 4.50 -10.53
N ILE A 71 -10.20 5.29 -10.09
CA ILE A 71 -9.10 4.82 -9.27
C ILE A 71 -9.59 4.41 -7.86
N LYS A 72 -9.13 3.26 -7.34
CA LYS A 72 -9.41 2.85 -5.95
C LYS A 72 -8.37 3.47 -5.02
N ILE A 73 -8.81 4.32 -4.09
CA ILE A 73 -7.94 4.91 -3.07
C ILE A 73 -8.11 4.12 -1.78
N VAL A 74 -7.01 3.64 -1.22
CA VAL A 74 -6.94 2.97 0.08
C VAL A 74 -6.03 3.73 1.04
N THR A 75 -6.14 3.43 2.32
CA THR A 75 -5.41 4.11 3.38
C THR A 75 -4.34 3.19 3.98
N ARG A 76 -3.14 3.72 4.17
CA ARG A 76 -2.00 2.98 4.70
C ARG A 76 -1.38 3.72 5.86
N LEU A 77 -0.99 2.98 6.89
CA LEU A 77 -0.19 3.48 8.00
C LEU A 77 1.18 2.82 7.99
N THR A 78 2.25 3.62 8.00
CA THR A 78 3.62 3.16 8.21
C THR A 78 4.09 3.63 9.57
N VAL A 79 4.38 2.67 10.47
CA VAL A 79 4.86 2.97 11.83
C VAL A 79 6.37 2.75 11.91
N ILE A 80 7.09 3.77 12.36
CA ILE A 80 8.52 3.68 12.61
C ILE A 80 8.74 3.10 14.01
N VAL A 81 9.23 1.86 14.07
CA VAL A 81 9.42 1.13 15.32
C VAL A 81 10.88 1.18 15.72
N SER A 82 11.13 1.82 16.86
CA SER A 82 12.46 1.94 17.47
C SER A 82 12.57 1.18 18.79
N GLU A 83 11.44 0.94 19.48
CA GLU A 83 11.36 0.21 20.74
C GLU A 83 10.26 -0.85 20.68
N ALA A 84 10.39 -1.91 21.47
CA ALA A 84 9.41 -3.01 21.50
C ALA A 84 8.04 -2.58 22.06
N ALA A 85 7.99 -1.51 22.87
CA ALA A 85 6.73 -0.97 23.40
C ALA A 85 5.79 -0.48 22.28
N HIS A 86 6.35 0.09 21.22
CA HIS A 86 5.61 0.59 20.06
C HIS A 86 4.92 -0.54 19.26
N CYS A 87 5.37 -1.78 19.42
CA CYS A 87 4.75 -2.95 18.78
C CYS A 87 3.34 -3.23 19.32
N ASN A 88 3.00 -2.76 20.53
CA ASN A 88 1.67 -3.00 21.10
C ASN A 88 0.57 -2.23 20.34
N ASP A 89 0.89 -1.05 19.82
CA ASP A 89 -0.05 -0.22 19.04
C ASP A 89 -0.33 -0.81 17.65
N LEU A 90 0.52 -1.72 17.18
CA LEU A 90 0.41 -2.41 15.90
C LEU A 90 -0.40 -3.72 15.97
N ARG A 91 -0.77 -4.19 17.16
CA ARG A 91 -1.58 -5.41 17.32
C ARG A 91 -3.00 -5.18 16.80
N THR A 92 -3.64 -6.23 16.27
CA THR A 92 -5.03 -6.18 15.76
C THR A 92 -6.04 -5.65 16.78
N THR A 93 -5.76 -5.80 18.07
CA THR A 93 -6.58 -5.28 19.17
C THR A 93 -6.64 -3.75 19.20
N SER A 94 -5.61 -3.07 18.70
CA SER A 94 -5.52 -1.61 18.73
C SER A 94 -6.60 -0.94 17.86
N LYS A 95 -7.03 0.26 18.27
CA LYS A 95 -8.04 1.02 17.52
C LYS A 95 -7.49 1.47 16.16
N HIS A 96 -6.19 1.73 16.07
CA HIS A 96 -5.54 2.26 14.87
C HIS A 96 -5.41 1.22 13.76
N ALA A 97 -5.10 -0.03 14.09
CA ALA A 97 -4.95 -1.12 13.11
C ALA A 97 -6.25 -1.41 12.31
N ARG A 98 -7.41 -1.08 12.88
CA ARG A 98 -8.72 -1.25 12.22
C ARG A 98 -9.11 -0.07 11.32
N LEU A 99 -8.55 1.12 11.54
CA LEU A 99 -8.87 2.31 10.74
C LEU A 99 -8.21 2.25 9.36
N TYR A 100 -6.94 1.84 9.30
CA TYR A 100 -6.15 1.80 8.08
C TYR A 100 -6.30 0.47 7.33
N ASP A 101 -6.45 0.52 6.01
CA ASP A 101 -6.55 -0.68 5.14
C ASP A 101 -5.27 -1.49 5.19
N ILE A 102 -4.11 -0.82 5.10
CA ILE A 102 -2.80 -1.46 5.07
C ILE A 102 -1.97 -1.01 6.27
N MET A 103 -1.32 -1.96 6.94
CA MET A 103 -0.37 -1.69 8.01
C MET A 103 1.04 -2.08 7.57
N ALA A 104 1.93 -1.10 7.61
CA ALA A 104 3.33 -1.25 7.30
C ALA A 104 4.18 -0.89 8.53
N VAL A 105 5.29 -1.59 8.71
CA VAL A 105 6.24 -1.31 9.78
C VAL A 105 7.62 -1.01 9.22
N LEU A 106 8.29 -0.01 9.79
CA LEU A 106 9.70 0.27 9.53
C LEU A 106 10.53 -0.09 10.76
N PRO A 107 11.18 -1.27 10.80
CA PRO A 107 12.00 -1.70 11.92
C PRO A 107 13.41 -1.12 11.84
N LYS A 108 13.86 -0.42 12.89
CA LYS A 108 15.24 0.12 12.96
C LYS A 108 16.30 -0.88 13.42
N THR A 109 15.92 -1.95 14.13
CA THR A 109 16.86 -2.93 14.69
C THR A 109 16.53 -4.36 14.27
N GLU A 110 17.52 -5.26 14.31
CA GLU A 110 17.36 -6.67 13.95
C GLU A 110 16.33 -7.37 14.85
N LYS A 111 16.33 -7.05 16.15
CA LYS A 111 15.37 -7.61 17.12
C LYS A 111 13.94 -7.24 16.74
N LEU A 112 13.72 -5.99 16.34
CA LEU A 112 12.40 -5.51 15.91
C LEU A 112 12.00 -6.09 14.56
N PHE A 113 12.94 -6.29 13.64
CA PHE A 113 12.68 -6.97 12.37
C PHE A 113 12.21 -8.42 12.60
N HIS A 114 12.84 -9.13 13.55
CA HIS A 114 12.42 -10.48 13.92
C HIS A 114 11.02 -10.51 14.55
N ILE A 115 10.73 -9.59 15.49
CA ILE A 115 9.40 -9.44 16.10
C ILE A 115 8.35 -9.10 15.03
N ALA A 116 8.66 -8.19 14.10
CA ALA A 116 7.80 -7.84 12.96
C ALA A 116 7.46 -9.07 12.11
N SER A 117 8.46 -9.91 11.85
CA SER A 117 8.30 -11.10 11.02
C SER A 117 7.51 -12.21 11.71
N MET A 118 7.62 -12.36 13.03
CA MET A 118 7.04 -13.52 13.75
C MET A 118 5.74 -13.24 14.50
N THR A 119 5.59 -12.09 15.15
CA THR A 119 4.52 -11.88 16.15
C THR A 119 3.59 -10.73 15.85
N LEU A 120 3.99 -9.78 15.00
CA LEU A 120 3.19 -8.60 14.67
C LEU A 120 2.16 -8.88 13.57
N ASP A 121 0.99 -8.26 13.68
CA ASP A 121 -0.13 -8.37 12.73
C ASP A 121 -0.02 -7.24 11.68
N ILE A 122 0.92 -7.39 10.76
CA ILE A 122 1.25 -6.39 9.73
C ILE A 122 1.14 -6.99 8.34
N ASP A 123 0.98 -6.15 7.31
CA ASP A 123 0.91 -6.60 5.92
C ASP A 123 2.25 -6.39 5.19
N LEU A 124 2.95 -5.30 5.55
CA LEU A 124 4.17 -4.86 4.89
C LEU A 124 5.29 -4.61 5.90
N ILE A 125 6.50 -5.05 5.55
CA ILE A 125 7.73 -4.65 6.25
C ILE A 125 8.51 -3.73 5.32
N CYS A 126 8.58 -2.45 5.67
CA CYS A 126 9.37 -1.46 4.96
C CYS A 126 10.84 -1.62 5.30
N ILE A 127 11.67 -1.65 4.27
CA ILE A 127 13.13 -1.70 4.40
C ILE A 127 13.67 -0.37 3.87
N HIS A 128 14.13 0.48 4.79
CA HIS A 128 14.88 1.68 4.43
C HIS A 128 16.34 1.33 4.18
N VAL A 129 16.81 1.72 2.99
CA VAL A 129 18.16 1.42 2.53
C VAL A 129 18.95 2.71 2.27
N THR A 130 18.90 3.63 3.23
CA THR A 130 19.60 4.92 3.16
C THR A 130 21.06 4.81 3.61
N GLU A 131 21.37 3.85 4.48
CA GLU A 131 22.70 3.67 5.07
C GLU A 131 23.14 2.20 4.95
N LYS A 132 24.42 1.92 5.29
CA LYS A 132 24.88 0.55 5.46
C LYS A 132 24.01 -0.09 6.54
N GLN A 133 23.22 -1.08 6.16
CA GLN A 133 22.21 -1.63 7.04
C GLN A 133 22.89 -2.21 8.29
N PRO A 134 22.44 -1.86 9.51
CA PRO A 134 23.13 -2.23 10.74
C PRO A 134 23.01 -3.72 11.09
N TYR A 135 22.23 -4.48 10.33
CA TYR A 135 22.00 -5.90 10.55
C TYR A 135 21.82 -6.67 9.25
N HIS A 136 22.09 -7.97 9.30
CA HIS A 136 21.93 -8.88 8.17
C HIS A 136 20.54 -9.50 8.15
N PHE A 137 20.02 -9.74 6.94
CA PHE A 137 18.76 -10.43 6.74
C PHE A 137 18.91 -11.93 7.01
N LYS A 138 18.33 -12.40 8.12
CA LYS A 138 18.30 -13.83 8.47
C LYS A 138 17.19 -14.54 7.70
N ARG A 139 17.55 -15.63 7.00
CA ARG A 139 16.61 -16.48 6.23
C ARG A 139 15.40 -16.95 7.05
N PRO A 140 15.53 -17.41 8.31
CA PRO A 140 14.38 -17.84 9.11
C PRO A 140 13.34 -16.74 9.33
N SER A 141 13.78 -15.51 9.63
CA SER A 141 12.86 -14.38 9.83
C SER A 141 12.11 -14.04 8.55
N ILE A 142 12.80 -14.03 7.41
CA ILE A 142 12.16 -13.72 6.12
C ILE A 142 11.18 -14.82 5.72
N ASN A 143 11.57 -16.10 5.81
CA ASN A 143 10.67 -17.20 5.46
C ASN A 143 9.42 -17.19 6.35
N ALA A 144 9.59 -16.96 7.66
CA ALA A 144 8.45 -16.83 8.58
C ALA A 144 7.50 -15.70 8.16
N ALA A 145 8.01 -14.55 7.71
CA ALA A 145 7.18 -13.46 7.21
C ALA A 145 6.45 -13.86 5.90
N ILE A 146 7.15 -14.51 4.97
CA ILE A 146 6.61 -14.96 3.68
C ILE A 146 5.49 -15.99 3.88
N ASP A 147 5.67 -16.94 4.81
CA ASP A 147 4.71 -18.00 5.15
C ASP A 147 3.45 -17.42 5.79
N ARG A 148 3.60 -16.33 6.55
CA ARG A 148 2.49 -15.56 7.12
C ARG A 148 1.78 -14.65 6.11
N GLY A 149 2.28 -14.55 4.88
CA GLY A 149 1.69 -13.69 3.85
C GLY A 149 2.12 -12.22 3.92
N ILE A 150 3.15 -11.89 4.70
CA ILE A 150 3.72 -10.55 4.81
C ILE A 150 4.63 -10.29 3.60
N TYR A 151 4.54 -9.08 3.04
CA TYR A 151 5.36 -8.64 1.91
C TYR A 151 6.42 -7.63 2.36
N PHE A 152 7.54 -7.59 1.64
CA PHE A 152 8.59 -6.62 1.90
C PHE A 152 8.42 -5.42 0.96
N GLU A 153 8.68 -4.23 1.46
CA GLU A 153 8.68 -3.01 0.66
C GLU A 153 10.08 -2.42 0.63
N LEU A 154 10.53 -2.04 -0.55
CA LEU A 154 11.87 -1.53 -0.78
C LEU A 154 11.81 -0.06 -1.21
N ALA A 155 12.40 0.79 -0.38
CA ALA A 155 12.57 2.21 -0.68
C ALA A 155 13.65 2.41 -1.75
N TYR A 156 13.28 2.71 -2.99
CA TYR A 156 14.25 3.02 -4.04
C TYR A 156 14.55 4.52 -4.19
N SER A 157 13.71 5.41 -3.66
CA SER A 157 13.91 6.87 -3.65
C SER A 157 15.35 7.32 -3.33
N PRO A 158 16.03 6.75 -2.31
CA PRO A 158 17.40 7.13 -1.99
C PRO A 158 18.39 6.89 -3.13
N ALA A 159 18.16 5.85 -3.95
CA ALA A 159 19.03 5.51 -5.09
C ALA A 159 18.98 6.53 -6.23
N ILE A 160 17.88 7.28 -6.33
CA ILE A 160 17.72 8.33 -7.34
C ILE A 160 18.37 9.63 -6.86
N LYS A 161 18.21 9.96 -5.57
CA LYS A 161 18.62 11.25 -5.01
C LYS A 161 20.13 11.38 -4.84
N ASP A 162 20.81 10.32 -4.41
CA ASP A 162 22.26 10.37 -4.17
C ASP A 162 22.99 9.11 -4.67
N SER A 163 24.20 9.33 -5.18
CA SER A 163 25.10 8.29 -5.69
C SER A 163 25.67 7.39 -4.58
N THR A 164 25.85 7.91 -3.36
CA THR A 164 26.33 7.08 -2.24
C THR A 164 25.20 6.19 -1.72
N MET A 165 24.00 6.76 -1.54
CA MET A 165 22.80 6.01 -1.19
C MET A 165 22.45 4.95 -2.23
N ARG A 166 22.65 5.23 -3.53
CA ARG A 166 22.46 4.24 -4.62
C ARG A 166 23.25 2.96 -4.40
N ARG A 167 24.51 3.06 -3.98
CA ARG A 167 25.36 1.88 -3.71
C ARG A 167 24.78 1.04 -2.57
N TYR A 168 24.34 1.69 -1.49
CA TYR A 168 23.69 0.99 -0.37
C TYR A 168 22.35 0.38 -0.76
N THR A 169 21.51 1.12 -1.49
CA THR A 169 20.22 0.65 -1.97
C THR A 169 20.36 -0.62 -2.81
N ILE A 170 21.25 -0.62 -3.80
CA ILE A 170 21.48 -1.78 -4.66
C ILE A 170 22.05 -2.96 -3.85
N SER A 171 23.07 -2.72 -3.03
CA SER A 171 23.71 -3.78 -2.24
C SER A 171 22.75 -4.49 -1.28
N ASN A 172 21.98 -3.74 -0.48
CA ASN A 172 21.07 -4.37 0.47
C ASN A 172 19.81 -4.92 -0.22
N ALA A 173 19.36 -4.33 -1.33
CA ALA A 173 18.29 -4.89 -2.14
C ALA A 173 18.70 -6.26 -2.70
N LEU A 174 19.90 -6.40 -3.26
CA LEU A 174 20.41 -7.70 -3.74
C LEU A 174 20.46 -8.74 -2.61
N SER A 175 20.92 -8.35 -1.42
CA SER A 175 20.92 -9.21 -0.22
C SER A 175 19.51 -9.67 0.17
N LEU A 176 18.52 -8.77 0.07
CA LEU A 176 17.12 -9.10 0.31
C LEU A 176 16.56 -10.02 -0.80
N MET A 177 16.81 -9.72 -2.07
CA MET A 177 16.26 -10.47 -3.21
C MET A 177 16.74 -11.91 -3.26
N GLN A 178 17.99 -12.17 -2.85
CA GLN A 178 18.53 -13.53 -2.70
C GLN A 178 17.72 -14.40 -1.73
N ILE A 179 16.96 -13.77 -0.83
CA ILE A 179 16.17 -14.46 0.19
C ILE A 179 14.67 -14.36 -0.10
N CYS A 180 14.18 -13.23 -0.60
CA CYS A 180 12.75 -12.90 -0.67
C CYS A 180 11.96 -13.46 -1.86
N LYS A 181 12.58 -14.22 -2.79
CA LYS A 181 11.89 -14.83 -3.95
C LYS A 181 10.91 -13.88 -4.68
N GLY A 182 11.24 -12.59 -4.80
CA GLY A 182 10.43 -11.63 -5.57
C GLY A 182 9.29 -10.91 -4.86
N LYS A 183 9.03 -11.14 -3.56
CA LYS A 183 7.95 -10.46 -2.80
C LYS A 183 8.34 -9.04 -2.35
N VAL A 184 8.55 -8.13 -3.32
CA VAL A 184 8.93 -6.74 -3.04
C VAL A 184 7.96 -5.75 -3.69
N SER A 185 7.58 -4.68 -2.96
CA SER A 185 6.84 -3.52 -3.49
C SER A 185 7.77 -2.29 -3.58
N PRO A 186 7.74 -1.50 -4.67
CA PRO A 186 8.56 -0.29 -4.82
C PRO A 186 7.94 0.98 -4.18
N MET A 187 8.74 2.05 -4.00
CA MET A 187 8.34 3.33 -3.37
C MET A 187 8.61 4.56 -4.25
N GLU A 188 7.59 5.40 -4.47
CA GLU A 188 7.52 6.63 -5.31
C GLU A 188 6.88 6.43 -6.69
N LEU A 189 6.31 7.51 -7.23
CA LEU A 189 5.51 7.45 -8.45
C LEU A 189 6.41 7.45 -9.71
N ARG A 190 6.40 6.34 -10.43
CA ARG A 190 6.99 6.16 -11.76
C ARG A 190 6.04 5.34 -12.64
N GLY A 191 6.32 5.21 -13.94
CA GLY A 191 5.55 4.28 -14.77
C GLY A 191 5.69 2.85 -14.24
N PRO A 192 4.62 2.03 -14.23
CA PRO A 192 4.67 0.67 -13.67
C PRO A 192 5.70 -0.22 -14.38
N TYR A 193 5.90 -0.03 -15.68
CA TYR A 193 6.92 -0.74 -16.45
C TYR A 193 8.34 -0.27 -16.16
N ASP A 194 8.54 1.03 -15.88
CA ASP A 194 9.84 1.55 -15.44
C ASP A 194 10.24 0.96 -14.08
N LEU A 195 9.26 0.80 -13.18
CA LEU A 195 9.47 0.15 -11.89
C LEU A 195 9.80 -1.34 -12.04
N ALA A 196 9.16 -2.04 -12.98
CA ALA A 196 9.54 -3.42 -13.29
C ALA A 196 10.99 -3.50 -13.80
N ASN A 197 11.41 -2.56 -14.66
CA ASN A 197 12.80 -2.48 -15.12
C ASN A 197 13.78 -2.18 -13.97
N LEU A 198 13.38 -1.35 -13.01
CA LEU A 198 14.17 -1.13 -11.80
C LEU A 198 14.27 -2.41 -10.95
N GLY A 199 13.20 -3.21 -10.88
CA GLY A 199 13.22 -4.52 -10.24
C GLY A 199 14.28 -5.46 -10.84
N LEU A 200 14.42 -5.46 -12.18
CA LEU A 200 15.48 -6.21 -12.87
C LEU A 200 16.89 -5.78 -12.42
N LEU A 201 17.13 -4.47 -12.29
CA LEU A 201 18.41 -3.94 -11.79
C LEU A 201 18.73 -4.41 -10.37
N LEU A 202 17.69 -4.64 -9.56
CA LEU A 202 17.80 -5.10 -8.18
C LEU A 202 17.90 -6.63 -8.08
N GLY A 203 17.99 -7.34 -9.20
CA GLY A 203 18.22 -8.78 -9.26
C GLY A 203 16.95 -9.63 -9.31
N LEU A 204 15.78 -9.04 -9.60
CA LEU A 204 14.56 -9.81 -9.86
C LEU A 204 14.54 -10.36 -11.29
N SER A 205 13.83 -11.47 -11.49
CA SER A 205 13.48 -11.94 -12.83
C SER A 205 12.43 -11.01 -13.46
N GLU A 206 12.27 -11.02 -14.78
CA GLU A 206 11.27 -10.18 -15.47
C GLU A 206 9.84 -10.47 -14.98
N GLY A 207 9.54 -11.76 -14.78
CA GLY A 207 8.26 -12.20 -14.24
C GLY A 207 8.02 -11.68 -12.82
N ASP A 208 9.03 -11.82 -11.94
CA ASP A 208 8.93 -11.38 -10.55
C ASP A 208 8.90 -9.86 -10.42
N ALA A 209 9.65 -9.14 -11.26
CA ALA A 209 9.68 -7.69 -11.27
C ALA A 209 8.34 -7.09 -11.71
N LYS A 210 7.67 -7.72 -12.69
CA LYS A 210 6.30 -7.36 -13.06
C LYS A 210 5.28 -7.77 -11.99
N ALA A 211 5.47 -8.93 -11.36
CA ALA A 211 4.61 -9.39 -10.28
C ALA A 211 4.71 -8.48 -9.04
N ALA A 212 5.91 -7.95 -8.75
CA ALA A 212 6.19 -7.00 -7.68
C ALA A 212 5.30 -5.75 -7.73
N VAL A 213 5.05 -5.19 -8.92
CA VAL A 213 4.19 -4.00 -9.11
C VAL A 213 2.70 -4.30 -9.30
N SER A 214 2.34 -5.59 -9.40
CA SER A 214 0.98 -6.01 -9.75
C SER A 214 0.46 -7.08 -8.79
N THR A 215 0.73 -8.36 -9.06
CA THR A 215 0.19 -9.48 -8.29
C THR A 215 0.55 -9.44 -6.80
N ASN A 216 1.80 -9.09 -6.47
CA ASN A 216 2.29 -9.04 -5.09
C ASN A 216 1.64 -7.89 -4.33
N CYS A 217 1.54 -6.69 -4.93
CA CYS A 217 0.81 -5.57 -4.35
C CYS A 217 -0.67 -5.91 -4.13
N ARG A 218 -1.31 -6.62 -5.06
CA ARG A 218 -2.70 -7.07 -4.90
C ARG A 218 -2.83 -8.07 -3.74
N ALA A 219 -1.88 -8.98 -3.59
CA ALA A 219 -1.89 -9.93 -2.49
C ALA A 219 -1.66 -9.24 -1.13
N ALA A 220 -0.80 -8.22 -1.06
CA ALA A 220 -0.64 -7.40 0.13
C ALA A 220 -1.92 -6.62 0.50
N LEU A 221 -2.64 -6.09 -0.50
CA LEU A 221 -3.94 -5.46 -0.28
C LEU A 221 -4.97 -6.45 0.28
N LEU A 222 -5.03 -7.65 -0.29
CA LEU A 222 -5.94 -8.70 0.18
C LEU A 222 -5.60 -9.13 1.60
N HIS A 223 -4.30 -9.23 1.94
CA HIS A 223 -3.87 -9.51 3.30
C HIS A 223 -4.40 -8.46 4.30
N GLY A 224 -4.29 -7.17 3.95
CA GLY A 224 -4.86 -6.09 4.76
C GLY A 224 -6.39 -6.15 4.91
N GLU A 225 -7.11 -6.50 3.83
CA GLU A 225 -8.55 -6.76 3.88
C GLU A 225 -8.87 -7.94 4.82
N THR A 226 -8.11 -9.04 4.75
CA THR A 226 -8.30 -10.19 5.64
C THR A 226 -8.02 -9.89 7.10
N ARG A 227 -7.04 -9.03 7.42
CA ARG A 227 -6.76 -8.57 8.79
C ARG A 227 -7.91 -7.75 9.36
N LYS A 228 -8.54 -6.89 8.54
CA LYS A 228 -9.71 -6.11 8.97
C LYS A 228 -10.92 -6.99 9.26
N THR A 229 -11.05 -8.07 8.49
CA THR A 229 -12.08 -9.09 8.69
C THR A 229 -11.62 -10.16 9.69
N ALA A 230 -12.48 -11.11 10.05
CA ALA A 230 -12.12 -12.20 10.95
C ALA A 230 -11.32 -13.31 10.21
N LEU A 231 -10.20 -12.94 9.54
CA LEU A 231 -9.20 -13.82 8.90
C LEU A 231 -9.74 -14.92 7.97
N GLY A 232 -10.99 -14.78 7.48
CA GLY A 232 -11.68 -15.80 6.71
C GLY A 232 -13.18 -15.56 6.52
N VAL A 233 -13.78 -14.67 7.32
CA VAL A 233 -15.20 -14.26 7.17
C VAL A 233 -15.29 -12.81 6.73
N ILE A 234 -15.71 -12.57 5.48
CA ILE A 234 -16.00 -11.23 4.97
C ILE A 234 -17.46 -10.91 5.27
N TYR A 235 -17.69 -10.00 6.22
CA TYR A 235 -19.03 -9.49 6.53
C TYR A 235 -19.34 -8.27 5.66
N THR A 236 -20.25 -8.42 4.70
CA THR A 236 -20.75 -7.32 3.88
C THR A 236 -22.23 -7.07 4.17
N MET A 237 -22.58 -5.84 4.54
CA MET A 237 -23.97 -5.38 4.55
C MET A 237 -24.31 -4.86 3.17
N GLN A 238 -25.17 -5.56 2.44
CA GLN A 238 -25.72 -5.04 1.20
C GLN A 238 -26.72 -3.94 1.55
N LYS A 239 -26.32 -2.68 1.37
CA LYS A 239 -27.23 -1.56 1.52
C LYS A 239 -28.09 -1.53 0.24
N ALA A 240 -29.40 -1.77 0.38
CA ALA A 240 -30.33 -1.57 -0.72
C ALA A 240 -30.20 -0.12 -1.20
N GLN A 241 -30.00 0.07 -2.50
CA GLN A 241 -30.04 1.39 -3.11
C GLN A 241 -31.46 1.91 -2.95
N THR A 242 -31.66 2.94 -2.12
CA THR A 242 -32.90 3.71 -2.13
C THR A 242 -32.96 4.41 -3.49
N ASN A 243 -34.02 4.16 -4.26
CA ASN A 243 -34.26 4.72 -5.59
C ASN A 243 -34.60 6.23 -5.54
N GLU A 244 -33.80 7.06 -4.87
CA GLU A 244 -34.02 8.51 -4.85
C GLU A 244 -33.24 9.24 -5.94
N ASP A 245 -32.17 8.64 -6.50
CA ASP A 245 -31.34 9.27 -7.54
C ASP A 245 -31.76 8.92 -8.99
N GLN A 246 -32.94 8.30 -9.21
CA GLN A 246 -33.39 7.87 -10.54
C GLN A 246 -34.44 8.77 -11.22
N GLU A 247 -34.89 9.87 -10.59
CA GLU A 247 -35.91 10.74 -11.19
C GLU A 247 -35.38 11.94 -12.01
N GLU A 248 -34.14 12.39 -11.84
CA GLU A 248 -33.63 13.56 -12.59
C GLU A 248 -32.99 13.26 -13.97
N GLY A 249 -32.94 11.99 -14.39
CA GLY A 249 -32.15 11.56 -15.55
C GLY A 249 -32.91 10.84 -16.68
N ARG A 250 -34.25 10.86 -16.73
CA ARG A 250 -34.99 10.17 -17.80
C ARG A 250 -35.28 11.11 -18.99
N PRO A 251 -34.81 10.81 -20.22
CA PRO A 251 -35.24 11.53 -21.41
C PRO A 251 -36.74 11.28 -21.67
N LEU A 252 -37.45 12.35 -22.07
CA LEU A 252 -38.91 12.47 -22.25
C LEU A 252 -39.58 11.52 -23.27
N CYS A 253 -38.89 10.53 -23.83
CA CYS A 253 -39.44 9.61 -24.82
C CYS A 253 -39.63 8.21 -24.25
N LYS A 254 -40.75 8.02 -23.51
CA LYS A 254 -41.58 6.79 -23.44
C LYS A 254 -42.49 6.86 -22.20
N ARG A 255 -43.50 7.75 -22.24
CA ARG A 255 -44.73 7.54 -21.45
C ARG A 255 -45.64 6.64 -22.29
N ALA A 256 -45.57 5.34 -22.06
CA ALA A 256 -46.66 4.45 -22.48
C ALA A 256 -47.81 4.65 -21.50
N LYS A 257 -48.99 4.98 -22.03
CA LYS A 257 -50.25 5.04 -21.28
C LYS A 257 -50.56 3.63 -20.76
N THR A 258 -50.65 3.45 -19.45
CA THR A 258 -51.47 2.39 -18.87
C THR A 258 -52.87 2.97 -18.68
N GLN A 259 -53.84 2.41 -19.41
CA GLN A 259 -55.26 2.59 -19.19
C GLN A 259 -55.65 1.91 -17.87
N ASP A 260 -56.47 2.61 -17.09
CA ASP A 260 -57.23 2.05 -15.97
C ASP A 260 -58.32 1.11 -16.50
N ASP A 261 -58.45 -0.05 -15.86
CA ASP A 261 -59.70 -0.80 -15.62
C ASP A 261 -59.51 -1.66 -14.36
#